data_AF-A0A161QL61-F1
#
_entry.id   AF-A0A161QL61-F1
#
_cell.length_a   1.000
_cell.length_b   1.000
_cell.length_c   1.000
_cell.angle_alpha   90.00
_cell.angle_beta   90.00
_cell.angle_gamma   90.00
#
_symmetry.space_group_name_H-M   'P 1'
#
loop_
_entity.id
_entity.type
_entity.pdbx_description
1 polymer ?
#
loop_
_entity_poly.entity_id
_entity_poly.type
_entity_poly.pdbx_seq_one_letter_code
_entity_poly.pdbx_strand_id
1 'polypeptide(L)'
;MLAVAALIAGIGATQVTAAMPTPIGPAGDYDICLGDTDDRAIAACNRAIERNHYRGEELAMLHVSRSVGYLLSGDPDAAIVDADVAIMFDRALAVAFWSRGSAWQNKNEPVRAIADFSEAIRLDPADASSLIQRGIAREQIGDTAGGARDLAEATGIDPQLTARKYVRK
;
A
#
# COMPACT_ATOMS: atom_id res chain seq x y z
N MET A 1 1.03 74.94 10.91
CA MET A 1 -0.33 74.38 11.03
C MET A 1 -0.66 73.82 9.64
N LEU A 2 -0.91 72.55 9.36
CA LEU A 2 -1.30 71.37 10.14
C LEU A 2 -0.70 70.13 9.45
N ALA A 3 -0.35 69.11 10.22
CA ALA A 3 0.09 67.79 9.77
C ALA A 3 -1.10 66.94 9.32
N VAL A 4 -0.91 66.07 8.33
CA VAL A 4 -1.76 64.88 8.11
C VAL A 4 -0.83 63.68 7.89
N ALA A 5 -0.72 62.86 8.93
CA ALA A 5 -0.15 61.54 8.89
C ALA A 5 -1.22 60.55 8.38
N ALA A 6 -0.89 59.76 7.36
CA ALA A 6 -1.72 58.63 6.94
C ALA A 6 -0.93 57.33 7.17
N LEU A 7 -1.33 56.60 8.22
CA LEU A 7 -0.95 55.20 8.44
C LEU A 7 -1.52 54.34 7.32
N ILE A 8 -0.68 53.55 6.64
CA ILE A 8 -1.13 52.39 5.88
C ILE A 8 -0.70 51.15 6.68
N ALA A 9 -1.71 50.46 7.21
CA ALA A 9 -1.58 49.25 7.98
C ALA A 9 -1.05 48.10 7.11
N GLY A 10 -0.17 47.29 7.70
CA GLY A 10 0.39 46.10 7.08
C GLY A 10 -0.66 45.04 6.80
N ILE A 11 -0.59 44.45 5.61
CA ILE A 11 -1.38 43.27 5.25
C ILE A 11 -0.70 42.07 5.93
N GLY A 12 -1.30 41.60 7.02
CA GLY A 12 -0.91 40.33 7.64
C GLY A 12 -1.26 39.18 6.70
N ALA A 13 -0.23 38.45 6.25
CA ALA A 13 -0.42 37.16 5.63
C ALA A 13 -0.91 36.17 6.70
N THR A 14 -2.23 35.97 6.78
CA THR A 14 -2.80 34.88 7.57
C THR A 14 -2.47 33.57 6.88
N GLN A 15 -1.51 32.82 7.43
CA GLN A 15 -1.31 31.42 7.08
C GLN A 15 -2.58 30.66 7.45
N VAL A 16 -3.31 30.17 6.45
CA VAL A 16 -4.34 29.17 6.66
C VAL A 16 -3.62 27.87 6.97
N THR A 17 -3.37 27.60 8.25
CA THR A 17 -3.00 26.26 8.70
C THR A 17 -4.27 25.42 8.60
N ALA A 18 -4.43 24.69 7.50
CA ALA A 18 -5.43 23.64 7.41
C ALA A 18 -5.04 22.53 8.40
N ALA A 19 -5.48 22.66 9.65
CA ALA A 19 -5.54 21.54 10.56
C ALA A 19 -6.63 20.61 10.01
N MET A 20 -6.23 19.45 9.50
CA MET A 20 -7.19 18.40 9.19
C MET A 20 -7.97 18.09 10.49
N PRO A 21 -9.31 18.22 10.51
CA PRO A 21 -10.07 17.97 11.72
C PRO A 21 -9.82 16.52 12.16
N THR A 22 -9.40 16.34 13.41
CA THR A 22 -9.35 15.02 14.03
C THR A 22 -10.78 14.48 14.13
N PRO A 23 -11.06 13.23 13.71
CA PRO A 23 -12.40 12.68 13.84
C PRO A 23 -12.72 12.50 15.32
N ILE A 24 -13.71 13.25 15.82
CA ILE A 24 -14.30 13.05 17.15
C ILE A 24 -15.54 12.15 16.96
N GLY A 25 -15.34 10.83 16.97
CA GLY A 25 -16.38 9.81 16.81
C GLY A 25 -15.80 8.39 16.83
N PRO A 26 -16.61 7.33 16.96
CA PRO A 26 -16.11 5.97 16.74
C PRO A 26 -15.54 5.88 15.32
N ALA A 27 -14.40 5.19 15.18
CA ALA A 27 -13.73 4.98 13.90
C ALA A 27 -14.75 4.57 12.83
N GLY A 28 -14.79 5.32 11.72
CA GLY A 28 -15.70 5.02 10.62
C GLY A 28 -15.31 3.70 9.94
N ASP A 29 -16.18 3.18 9.07
CA ASP A 29 -15.87 1.97 8.28
C ASP A 29 -14.57 2.15 7.46
N TYR A 30 -14.23 3.37 7.06
CA TYR A 30 -12.96 3.72 6.42
C TYR A 30 -11.77 3.50 7.36
N ASP A 31 -11.80 4.10 8.54
CA ASP A 31 -10.72 3.98 9.52
C ASP A 31 -10.50 2.53 9.96
N ILE A 32 -11.59 1.77 10.11
CA ILE A 32 -11.51 0.34 10.45
C ILE A 32 -10.93 -0.46 9.28
N CYS A 33 -11.35 -0.17 8.04
CA CYS A 33 -10.84 -0.83 6.85
C CYS A 33 -9.33 -0.63 6.68
N LEU A 34 -8.82 0.57 6.94
CA LEU A 34 -7.40 0.90 6.73
C LEU A 34 -6.52 0.59 7.96
N GLY A 35 -7.12 0.34 9.12
CA GLY A 35 -6.39 0.19 10.38
C GLY A 35 -5.91 -1.24 10.69
N ASP A 36 -6.45 -2.25 10.03
CA ASP A 36 -6.13 -3.66 10.24
C ASP A 36 -6.44 -4.47 8.98
N THR A 37 -6.19 -5.78 9.01
CA THR A 37 -6.42 -6.72 7.89
C THR A 37 -7.21 -7.95 8.32
N ASP A 38 -7.81 -7.93 9.51
CA ASP A 38 -8.66 -8.99 10.04
C ASP A 38 -10.05 -9.02 9.36
N ASP A 39 -10.86 -10.04 9.68
CA ASP A 39 -12.21 -10.19 9.12
C ASP A 39 -13.12 -8.98 9.42
N ARG A 40 -12.88 -8.28 10.53
CA ARG A 40 -13.60 -7.06 10.90
C ARG A 40 -13.23 -5.91 9.97
N ALA A 41 -11.95 -5.75 9.64
CA ALA A 41 -11.47 -4.78 8.66
C ALA A 41 -12.04 -5.08 7.26
N ILE A 42 -12.00 -6.34 6.81
CA ILE A 42 -12.60 -6.76 5.54
C ILE A 42 -14.10 -6.39 5.49
N ALA A 43 -14.84 -6.69 6.56
CA ALA A 43 -16.26 -6.34 6.66
C ALA A 43 -16.50 -4.81 6.65
N ALA A 44 -15.59 -4.03 7.23
CA ALA A 44 -15.66 -2.57 7.18
C ALA A 44 -15.35 -2.03 5.78
N CYS A 45 -14.35 -2.59 5.09
CA CYS A 45 -14.07 -2.26 3.69
C CYS A 45 -15.28 -2.53 2.80
N ASN A 46 -15.97 -3.66 2.97
CA ASN A 46 -17.21 -3.98 2.24
C ASN A 46 -18.26 -2.87 2.40
N ARG A 47 -18.57 -2.50 3.65
CA ARG A 47 -19.54 -1.44 3.94
C ARG A 47 -19.09 -0.09 3.40
N ALA A 48 -17.80 0.25 3.49
CA ALA A 48 -17.26 1.51 2.98
C ALA A 48 -17.40 1.62 1.46
N ILE A 49 -17.08 0.55 0.73
CA ILE A 49 -17.17 0.48 -0.74
C ILE A 49 -18.63 0.52 -1.20
N GLU A 50 -19.52 -0.27 -0.57
CA GLU A 50 -20.95 -0.35 -0.93
C GLU A 50 -21.70 0.96 -0.74
N ARG A 51 -21.32 1.77 0.26
CA ARG A 51 -21.90 3.11 0.48
C ARG A 51 -21.63 4.05 -0.69
N ASN A 52 -20.69 3.72 -1.58
CA ASN A 52 -20.38 4.46 -2.78
C ASN A 52 -20.09 5.95 -2.52
N HIS A 53 -19.43 6.25 -1.39
CA HIS A 53 -19.02 7.61 -1.02
C HIS A 53 -17.62 7.94 -1.55
N TYR A 54 -16.71 6.97 -1.55
CA TYR A 54 -15.28 7.17 -1.88
C TYR A 54 -15.02 7.05 -3.38
N ARG A 55 -14.03 7.78 -3.90
CA ARG A 55 -13.64 7.78 -5.32
C ARG A 55 -12.12 7.90 -5.45
N GLY A 56 -11.59 7.59 -6.63
CA GLY A 56 -10.17 7.78 -6.95
C GLY A 56 -9.26 7.08 -5.95
N GLU A 57 -8.28 7.82 -5.43
CA GLU A 57 -7.26 7.33 -4.49
C GLU A 57 -7.85 6.73 -3.20
N GLU A 58 -8.86 7.36 -2.59
CA GLU A 58 -9.50 6.85 -1.37
C GLU A 58 -10.17 5.50 -1.62
N LEU A 59 -10.81 5.35 -2.80
CA LEU A 59 -11.41 4.08 -3.19
C LEU A 59 -10.34 3.03 -3.48
N ALA A 60 -9.23 3.43 -4.12
CA ALA A 60 -8.10 2.54 -4.36
C ALA A 60 -7.52 2.00 -3.03
N MET A 61 -7.39 2.85 -2.02
CA MET A 61 -6.92 2.49 -0.68
C MET A 61 -7.85 1.49 0.03
N LEU A 62 -9.17 1.66 -0.08
CA LEU A 62 -10.13 0.69 0.47
C LEU A 62 -9.98 -0.68 -0.18
N HIS A 63 -9.86 -0.72 -1.51
CA HIS A 63 -9.67 -1.95 -2.25
C HIS A 63 -8.32 -2.60 -1.92
N VAL A 64 -7.23 -1.85 -1.83
CA VAL A 64 -5.93 -2.45 -1.51
C VAL A 64 -5.88 -2.98 -0.07
N SER A 65 -6.50 -2.30 0.89
CA SER A 65 -6.58 -2.80 2.27
C SER A 65 -7.38 -4.12 2.31
N ARG A 66 -8.52 -4.17 1.62
CA ARG A 66 -9.33 -5.39 1.52
C ARG A 66 -8.59 -6.52 0.80
N SER A 67 -7.82 -6.21 -0.25
CA SER A 67 -6.95 -7.15 -0.95
C SER A 67 -5.93 -7.81 -0.02
N VAL A 68 -5.26 -7.00 0.83
CA VAL A 68 -4.32 -7.54 1.82
C VAL A 68 -5.05 -8.39 2.86
N GLY A 69 -6.23 -7.98 3.32
CA GLY A 69 -7.08 -8.79 4.19
C GLY A 69 -7.39 -10.16 3.59
N TYR A 70 -7.89 -10.20 2.35
CA TYR A 70 -8.18 -11.47 1.66
C TYR A 70 -6.94 -12.35 1.48
N LEU A 71 -5.80 -11.75 1.13
CA LEU A 71 -4.55 -12.48 1.02
C LEU A 71 -4.16 -13.17 2.33
N LEU A 72 -4.31 -12.48 3.47
CA LEU A 72 -3.97 -13.01 4.79
C LEU A 72 -5.00 -14.00 5.33
N SER A 73 -6.28 -13.85 4.95
CA SER A 73 -7.34 -14.82 5.25
C SER A 73 -7.32 -16.05 4.32
N GLY A 74 -6.41 -16.10 3.34
CA GLY A 74 -6.21 -17.25 2.47
C GLY A 74 -7.09 -17.29 1.22
N ASP A 75 -7.65 -16.16 0.80
CA ASP A 75 -8.41 -16.01 -0.45
C ASP A 75 -7.62 -15.17 -1.49
N PRO A 76 -6.67 -15.79 -2.21
CA PRO A 76 -5.87 -15.08 -3.20
C PRO A 76 -6.70 -14.63 -4.41
N ASP A 77 -7.83 -15.27 -4.71
CA ASP A 77 -8.69 -14.88 -5.83
C ASP A 77 -9.39 -13.56 -5.56
N ALA A 78 -9.98 -13.40 -4.37
CA ALA A 78 -10.56 -12.13 -3.95
C ALA A 78 -9.50 -11.02 -3.84
N ALA A 79 -8.30 -11.35 -3.34
CA ALA A 79 -7.18 -10.41 -3.29
C ALA A 79 -6.81 -9.87 -4.69
N ILE A 80 -6.69 -10.74 -5.69
CA ILE A 80 -6.38 -10.30 -7.07
C ILE A 80 -7.43 -9.34 -7.60
N VAL A 81 -8.72 -9.65 -7.41
CA VAL A 81 -9.82 -8.79 -7.87
C VAL A 81 -9.73 -7.40 -7.25
N ASP A 82 -9.50 -7.31 -5.95
CA ASP A 82 -9.39 -6.02 -5.27
C ASP A 82 -8.12 -5.25 -5.65
N ALA A 83 -6.98 -5.93 -5.77
CA ALA A 83 -5.76 -5.30 -6.23
C ALA A 83 -5.88 -4.76 -7.67
N ASP A 84 -6.59 -5.47 -8.56
CA ASP A 84 -6.87 -5.00 -9.92
C ASP A 84 -7.67 -3.69 -9.91
N VAL A 85 -8.68 -3.59 -9.05
CA VAL A 85 -9.47 -2.37 -8.90
C VAL A 85 -8.61 -1.24 -8.32
N ALA A 86 -7.80 -1.51 -7.29
CA ALA A 86 -6.89 -0.53 -6.73
C ALA A 86 -5.92 0.03 -7.80
N ILE A 87 -5.30 -0.84 -8.61
CA ILE A 87 -4.39 -0.46 -9.69
C ILE A 87 -5.11 0.34 -10.78
N MET A 88 -6.38 0.04 -11.06
CA MET A 88 -7.19 0.80 -12.03
C MET A 88 -7.37 2.26 -11.60
N PHE A 89 -7.59 2.50 -10.31
CA PHE A 89 -7.79 3.84 -9.77
C PHE A 89 -6.48 4.58 -9.46
N ASP A 90 -5.46 3.85 -9.00
CA ASP A 90 -4.14 4.41 -8.74
C ASP A 90 -3.02 3.40 -9.09
N ARG A 91 -2.32 3.69 -10.19
CA ARG A 91 -1.20 2.89 -10.71
C ARG A 91 0.11 3.15 -9.98
N ALA A 92 0.16 4.12 -9.06
CA ALA A 92 1.34 4.41 -8.25
C ALA A 92 1.33 3.69 -6.90
N LEU A 93 0.25 2.96 -6.55
CA LEU A 93 0.18 2.16 -5.32
C LEU A 93 1.04 0.90 -5.42
N ALA A 94 2.30 1.01 -4.98
CA ALA A 94 3.23 -0.12 -4.90
C ALA A 94 2.63 -1.33 -4.15
N VAL A 95 1.91 -1.07 -3.05
CA VAL A 95 1.26 -2.08 -2.23
C VAL A 95 0.19 -2.89 -2.97
N ALA A 96 -0.48 -2.30 -3.99
CA ALA A 96 -1.46 -3.03 -4.79
C ALA A 96 -0.78 -4.09 -5.67
N PHE A 97 0.34 -3.74 -6.29
CA PHE A 97 1.17 -4.69 -7.02
C PHE A 97 1.78 -5.74 -6.08
N TRP A 98 2.28 -5.35 -4.91
CA TRP A 98 2.77 -6.30 -3.92
C TRP A 98 1.70 -7.31 -3.49
N SER A 99 0.47 -6.85 -3.21
CA SER A 99 -0.64 -7.70 -2.80
C SER A 99 -1.04 -8.68 -3.91
N ARG A 100 -1.18 -8.20 -5.16
CA ARG A 100 -1.49 -9.04 -6.31
C ARG A 100 -0.38 -10.05 -6.61
N GLY A 101 0.88 -9.62 -6.54
CA GLY A 101 2.03 -10.50 -6.72
C GLY A 101 2.09 -11.61 -5.67
N SER A 102 1.79 -11.28 -4.42
CA SER A 102 1.71 -12.26 -3.32
C SER A 102 0.56 -13.24 -3.52
N ALA A 103 -0.60 -12.77 -4.00
CA ALA A 103 -1.71 -13.64 -4.34
C ALA A 103 -1.36 -14.60 -5.49
N TRP A 104 -0.65 -14.13 -6.54
CA TRP A 104 -0.13 -15.01 -7.59
C TRP A 104 0.87 -16.04 -7.05
N GLN A 105 1.74 -15.69 -6.11
CA GLN A 105 2.61 -16.68 -5.45
C GLN A 105 1.82 -17.75 -4.69
N ASN A 106 0.78 -17.35 -3.92
CA ASN A 106 -0.08 -18.30 -3.22
C ASN A 106 -0.80 -19.26 -4.19
N LYS A 107 -1.05 -18.80 -5.42
CA LYS A 107 -1.59 -19.62 -6.52
C LYS A 107 -0.55 -20.41 -7.30
N ASN A 108 0.72 -20.39 -6.86
CA ASN A 108 1.83 -21.05 -7.55
C ASN A 108 2.02 -20.56 -9.01
N GLU A 109 1.81 -19.26 -9.24
CA GLU A 109 1.97 -18.57 -10.52
C GLU A 109 3.16 -17.57 -10.46
N PRO A 110 4.41 -18.06 -10.27
CA PRO A 110 5.56 -17.21 -9.95
C PRO A 110 5.93 -16.22 -11.05
N VAL A 111 5.68 -16.52 -12.32
CA VAL A 111 5.98 -15.59 -13.43
C VAL A 111 5.12 -14.33 -13.34
N ARG A 112 3.84 -14.47 -13.00
CA ARG A 112 2.93 -13.33 -12.78
C ARG A 112 3.35 -12.56 -11.53
N ALA A 113 3.69 -13.27 -10.46
CA ALA A 113 4.18 -12.66 -9.24
C ALA A 113 5.44 -11.82 -9.45
N ILE A 114 6.41 -12.32 -10.22
CA ILE A 114 7.65 -11.58 -10.54
C ILE A 114 7.36 -10.27 -11.26
N ALA A 115 6.41 -10.26 -12.20
CA ALA A 115 6.01 -9.05 -12.91
C ALA A 115 5.44 -8.01 -11.94
N ASP A 116 4.52 -8.42 -11.08
CA ASP A 116 3.89 -7.54 -10.10
C ASP A 116 4.89 -7.03 -9.04
N PHE A 117 5.73 -7.89 -8.47
CA PHE A 117 6.77 -7.42 -7.55
C PHE A 117 7.78 -6.51 -8.22
N SER A 118 8.08 -6.71 -9.51
CA SER A 118 8.97 -5.79 -10.24
C SER A 118 8.36 -4.40 -10.38
N GLU A 119 7.05 -4.31 -10.58
CA GLU A 119 6.37 -3.02 -10.61
C GLU A 119 6.28 -2.39 -9.22
N ALA A 120 6.02 -3.18 -8.17
CA ALA A 120 6.08 -2.72 -6.78
C ALA A 120 7.46 -2.13 -6.44
N ILE A 121 8.55 -2.81 -6.80
CA ILE A 121 9.94 -2.34 -6.60
C ILE A 121 10.24 -1.09 -7.45
N ARG A 122 9.68 -1.00 -8.67
CA ARG A 122 9.87 0.19 -9.52
C ARG A 122 9.23 1.43 -8.88
N LEU A 123 8.09 1.24 -8.20
CA LEU A 123 7.33 2.30 -7.52
C LEU A 123 7.93 2.64 -6.15
N ASP A 124 8.36 1.63 -5.40
CA ASP A 124 9.05 1.75 -4.12
C ASP A 124 10.31 0.86 -4.08
N PRO A 125 11.48 1.41 -4.48
CA PRO A 125 12.74 0.67 -4.46
C PRO A 125 13.23 0.32 -3.04
N ALA A 126 12.68 0.96 -2.01
CA ALA A 126 13.06 0.71 -0.62
C ALA A 126 12.19 -0.38 0.05
N ASP A 127 11.22 -0.96 -0.66
CA ASP A 127 10.43 -2.06 -0.11
C ASP A 127 11.20 -3.39 -0.17
N ALA A 128 11.91 -3.68 0.91
CA ALA A 128 12.59 -4.96 1.13
C ALA A 128 11.62 -6.16 1.05
N SER A 129 10.32 -6.00 1.36
CA SER A 129 9.36 -7.10 1.24
C SER A 129 9.15 -7.51 -0.21
N SER A 130 8.96 -6.56 -1.13
CA SER A 130 8.80 -6.87 -2.55
C SER A 130 10.05 -7.52 -3.15
N LEU A 131 11.24 -7.07 -2.76
CA LEU A 131 12.51 -7.72 -3.15
C LEU A 131 12.59 -9.17 -2.66
N ILE A 132 12.29 -9.42 -1.38
CA ILE A 132 12.28 -10.79 -0.83
C ILE A 132 11.29 -11.68 -1.58
N GLN A 133 10.06 -11.22 -1.80
CA GLN A 133 9.04 -12.03 -2.47
C GLN A 133 9.39 -12.30 -3.94
N ARG A 134 9.94 -11.31 -4.65
CA ARG A 134 10.44 -11.51 -6.03
C ARG A 134 11.60 -12.48 -6.06
N GLY A 135 12.51 -12.40 -5.08
CA GLY A 135 13.63 -13.33 -4.96
C GLY A 135 13.16 -14.77 -4.80
N ILE A 136 12.18 -15.01 -3.93
CA ILE A 136 11.54 -16.32 -3.74
C ILE A 136 10.85 -16.79 -5.03
N ALA A 137 10.10 -15.91 -5.72
CA ALA A 137 9.43 -16.26 -6.96
C ALA A 137 10.44 -16.62 -8.08
N ARG A 138 11.58 -15.92 -8.15
CA ARG A 138 12.67 -16.22 -9.09
C ARG A 138 13.31 -17.58 -8.82
N GLU A 139 13.56 -17.91 -7.55
CA GLU A 139 14.04 -19.24 -7.17
C GLU A 139 13.08 -20.36 -7.62
N GLN A 140 11.76 -20.14 -7.49
CA GLN A 140 10.75 -21.12 -7.91
C GLN A 140 10.79 -21.42 -9.42
N ILE A 141 11.21 -20.46 -10.25
CA ILE A 141 11.39 -20.67 -11.70
C ILE A 141 12.82 -21.03 -12.10
N GLY A 142 13.71 -21.26 -11.12
CA GLY A 142 15.11 -21.63 -11.36
C GLY A 142 16.07 -20.47 -11.62
N ASP A 143 15.63 -19.21 -11.53
CA ASP A 143 16.50 -18.04 -11.58
C ASP A 143 17.14 -17.78 -10.20
N THR A 144 17.96 -18.71 -9.75
CA THR A 144 18.65 -18.64 -8.46
C THR A 144 19.58 -17.42 -8.38
N ALA A 145 20.22 -17.04 -9.49
CA ALA A 145 21.13 -15.91 -9.53
C ALA A 145 20.38 -14.58 -9.37
N GLY A 146 19.23 -14.40 -10.03
CA GLY A 146 18.37 -13.25 -9.84
C GLY A 146 17.72 -13.23 -8.46
N GLY A 147 17.35 -14.40 -7.92
CA GLY A 147 16.82 -14.53 -6.56
C GLY A 147 17.81 -14.08 -5.48
N ALA A 148 19.05 -14.57 -5.55
CA ALA A 148 20.11 -14.21 -4.62
C ALA A 148 20.45 -12.70 -4.67
N ARG A 149 20.36 -12.06 -5.84
CA ARG A 149 20.58 -10.61 -5.97
C ARG A 149 19.48 -9.82 -5.25
N ASP A 150 18.22 -10.16 -5.47
CA ASP A 150 17.10 -9.47 -4.81
C ASP A 150 17.20 -9.60 -3.28
N LEU A 151 17.58 -10.78 -2.77
CA LEU A 151 17.77 -11.00 -1.33
C LEU A 151 18.96 -10.22 -0.76
N ALA A 152 20.06 -10.11 -1.51
CA ALA A 152 21.21 -9.30 -1.10
C ALA A 152 20.84 -7.82 -1.01
N GLU A 153 20.07 -7.32 -1.97
CA GLU A 153 19.54 -5.95 -1.96
C GLU A 153 18.58 -5.73 -0.78
N ALA A 154 17.63 -6.64 -0.57
CA ALA A 154 16.71 -6.58 0.58
C ALA A 154 17.46 -6.60 1.92
N THR A 155 18.54 -7.39 2.03
CA THR A 155 19.41 -7.42 3.22
C THR A 155 20.10 -6.07 3.44
N GLY A 156 20.49 -5.38 2.37
CA GLY A 156 21.06 -4.03 2.47
C GLY A 156 20.08 -2.99 2.99
N ILE A 157 18.78 -3.18 2.72
CA ILE A 157 17.70 -2.28 3.15
C ILE A 157 17.22 -2.61 4.57
N ASP A 158 16.79 -3.86 4.79
CA ASP A 158 16.33 -4.36 6.09
C ASP A 158 16.89 -5.78 6.35
N PRO A 159 18.05 -5.85 7.03
CA PRO A 159 18.66 -7.12 7.40
C PRO A 159 17.79 -7.98 8.32
N GLN A 160 17.00 -7.36 9.21
CA GLN A 160 16.20 -8.09 10.20
C GLN A 160 14.97 -8.73 9.56
N LEU A 161 14.30 -8.01 8.67
CA LEU A 161 13.20 -8.53 7.88
C LEU A 161 13.66 -9.71 7.02
N THR A 162 14.80 -9.56 6.34
CA THR A 162 15.35 -10.63 5.49
C THR A 162 15.69 -11.87 6.32
N ALA A 163 16.35 -11.69 7.47
CA ALA A 163 16.63 -12.80 8.39
C ALA A 163 15.34 -13.49 8.85
N ARG A 164 14.31 -12.74 9.22
CA ARG A 164 13.02 -13.30 9.65
C ARG A 164 12.33 -14.11 8.57
N LYS A 165 12.33 -13.64 7.32
CA LYS A 165 11.60 -14.27 6.20
C LYS A 165 12.37 -15.40 5.52
N TYR A 166 13.71 -15.35 5.49
CA TYR A 166 14.52 -16.26 4.67
C TYR A 166 15.45 -17.20 5.48
N VAL A 167 15.79 -16.88 6.74
CA VAL A 167 16.78 -17.67 7.52
C VAL A 167 16.14 -18.83 8.33
N ARG A 168 14.84 -19.10 8.20
CA ARG A 168 14.23 -20.31 8.78
C ARG A 168 14.06 -21.41 7.72
N LYS A 169 15.07 -22.28 7.62
CA LYS A 169 14.93 -23.68 7.18
C LYS A 169 15.50 -24.58 8.27
#